data_AF-A0A9P9QBB6-F1
#
_entry.id   AF-A0A9P9QBB6-F1
#
_cell.length_a   1.000
_cell.length_b   1.000
_cell.length_c   1.000
_cell.angle_alpha   90.00
_cell.angle_beta   90.00
_cell.angle_gamma   90.00
#
_symmetry.space_group_name_H-M   'P 1'
#
loop_
_entity.id
_entity.type
_entity.pdbx_description
1 polymer ?
#
loop_
_entity_poly.entity_id
_entity_poly.type
_entity_poly.pdbx_seq_one_letter_code
_entity_poly.pdbx_strand_id
1 'polypeptide(L)'
;MGRFDTLNPDTQDMVTCLLPALAAAWHVDDAVDIIPEDIRMRAWDCERRDHIKSQTENDPRNWGVQFLKDLMAIARVKKGVLDTFHDDLRFKIEAHDDKHPWCRLSDIREIRNEYEHPNRKKPQVEEPSDTSSTDSFLEELVEPDLTPGEKRRRGHEIYEARVQQSAKRKKYGRLRRNEDGGYHRKDVSKNRHRKRRTSKSATPTVHRRRSTVAPSDDEEEQESPYSSHPAAFYQQQATPAYSLSPASPPVPTHVMESVENGETTIEAQEMQAELEVAEAELRAARARQQYWARLRRGGNRSENGNASPSNESGGQPHM
;
A
#
# COMPACT_ATOMS: atom_id res chain seq x y z
N MET A 1 2.42 -32.76 -15.88
CA MET A 1 1.85 -32.37 -14.57
C MET A 1 1.11 -31.07 -14.75
N GLY A 2 -0.14 -31.02 -14.28
CA GLY A 2 -0.95 -29.81 -14.37
C GLY A 2 -0.47 -28.74 -13.40
N ARG A 3 -0.97 -27.51 -13.55
CA ARG A 3 -0.65 -26.41 -12.64
C ARG A 3 -1.07 -26.75 -11.22
N PHE A 4 -2.23 -27.38 -11.07
CA PHE A 4 -2.77 -27.83 -9.79
C PHE A 4 -1.80 -28.71 -9.00
N ASP A 5 -1.15 -29.68 -9.64
CA ASP A 5 -0.22 -30.61 -8.99
C ASP A 5 1.01 -29.90 -8.40
N THR A 6 1.36 -28.74 -8.96
CA THR A 6 2.51 -27.94 -8.52
C THR A 6 2.18 -26.91 -7.43
N LEU A 7 0.90 -26.76 -7.07
CA LEU A 7 0.46 -25.84 -6.03
C LEU A 7 0.79 -26.36 -4.62
N ASN A 8 0.81 -25.45 -3.66
CA ASN A 8 0.89 -25.82 -2.24
C ASN A 8 -0.35 -26.64 -1.82
N PRO A 9 -0.22 -27.60 -0.90
CA PRO A 9 -1.33 -28.45 -0.46
C PRO A 9 -2.53 -27.65 0.06
N ASP A 10 -2.30 -26.62 0.89
CA ASP A 10 -3.38 -25.74 1.38
C ASP A 10 -4.17 -25.07 0.24
N THR A 11 -3.49 -24.77 -0.87
CA THR A 11 -4.12 -24.14 -2.04
C THR A 11 -4.87 -25.18 -2.87
N GLN A 12 -4.35 -26.41 -2.97
CA GLN A 12 -5.04 -27.53 -3.60
C GLN A 12 -6.34 -27.87 -2.86
N ASP A 13 -6.31 -27.91 -1.53
CA ASP A 13 -7.50 -28.14 -0.70
C ASP A 13 -8.53 -27.03 -0.91
N MET A 14 -8.09 -25.76 -0.92
CA MET A 14 -8.98 -24.64 -1.19
C MET A 14 -9.67 -24.75 -2.56
N VAL A 15 -8.93 -25.12 -3.63
CA VAL A 15 -9.52 -25.34 -4.96
C VAL A 15 -10.51 -26.51 -4.92
N THR A 16 -10.12 -27.62 -4.30
CA THR A 16 -10.96 -28.83 -4.18
C THR A 16 -12.26 -28.54 -3.42
N CYS A 17 -12.23 -27.68 -2.41
CA CYS A 17 -13.42 -27.22 -1.69
C CYS A 17 -14.26 -26.22 -2.50
N LEU A 18 -13.63 -25.35 -3.30
CA LEU A 18 -14.34 -24.32 -4.06
C LEU A 18 -15.12 -24.89 -5.24
N LEU A 19 -14.58 -25.86 -5.97
CA LEU A 19 -15.20 -26.35 -7.21
C LEU A 19 -16.63 -26.88 -7.02
N PRO A 20 -16.91 -27.78 -6.04
CA PRO A 20 -18.28 -28.25 -5.81
C PRO A 20 -19.23 -27.14 -5.35
N ALA A 21 -18.74 -26.23 -4.50
CA ALA A 21 -19.53 -25.09 -4.04
C ALA A 21 -19.89 -24.14 -5.20
N LEU A 22 -19.00 -24.01 -6.17
CA LEU A 22 -19.17 -23.14 -7.32
C LEU A 22 -20.16 -23.75 -8.31
N ALA A 23 -20.06 -25.05 -8.60
CA ALA A 23 -21.07 -25.79 -9.38
C ALA A 23 -22.48 -25.64 -8.76
N ALA A 24 -22.59 -25.81 -7.44
CA ALA A 24 -23.84 -25.62 -6.72
C ALA A 24 -24.39 -24.17 -6.79
N ALA A 25 -23.52 -23.17 -6.73
CA ALA A 25 -23.92 -21.76 -6.76
C ALA A 25 -24.46 -21.30 -8.13
N TRP A 26 -24.02 -21.95 -9.22
CA TRP A 26 -24.49 -21.69 -10.58
C TRP A 26 -25.57 -22.67 -11.04
N HIS A 27 -25.94 -23.65 -10.21
CA HIS A 27 -26.89 -24.71 -10.55
C HIS A 27 -26.45 -25.54 -11.76
N VAL A 28 -25.16 -25.90 -11.81
CA VAL A 28 -24.57 -26.71 -12.88
C VAL A 28 -23.95 -27.98 -12.28
N ASP A 29 -23.93 -29.07 -13.05
CA ASP A 29 -23.39 -30.35 -12.60
C ASP A 29 -21.86 -30.33 -12.49
N ASP A 30 -21.19 -29.77 -13.50
CA ASP A 30 -19.74 -29.59 -13.52
C ASP A 30 -19.37 -28.09 -13.54
N ALA A 31 -18.33 -27.74 -12.78
CA ALA A 31 -17.78 -26.39 -12.78
C ALA A 31 -17.19 -26.00 -14.14
N VAL A 32 -16.81 -26.98 -14.97
CA VAL A 32 -16.31 -26.77 -16.34
C VAL A 32 -17.33 -26.05 -17.23
N ASP A 33 -18.61 -26.33 -17.04
CA ASP A 33 -19.70 -25.84 -17.89
C ASP A 33 -20.09 -24.38 -17.60
N ILE A 34 -19.52 -23.80 -16.52
CA ILE A 34 -19.74 -22.41 -16.15
C ILE A 34 -19.12 -21.46 -17.16
N ILE A 35 -18.01 -21.87 -17.79
CA ILE A 35 -17.39 -21.13 -18.89
C ILE A 35 -17.39 -22.01 -20.13
N PRO A 36 -18.13 -21.60 -21.18
CA PRO A 36 -18.23 -22.42 -22.38
C PRO A 36 -16.88 -22.50 -23.11
N GLU A 37 -16.69 -23.60 -23.84
CA GLU A 37 -15.39 -24.00 -24.40
C GLU A 37 -14.83 -22.98 -25.39
N ASP A 38 -15.70 -22.28 -26.13
CA ASP A 38 -15.37 -21.25 -27.12
C ASP A 38 -14.60 -20.07 -26.52
N ILE A 39 -14.93 -19.68 -25.29
CA ILE A 39 -14.39 -18.49 -24.62
C ILE A 39 -13.55 -18.82 -23.38
N ARG A 40 -13.29 -20.10 -23.11
CA ARG A 40 -12.57 -20.55 -21.92
C ARG A 40 -11.14 -20.02 -21.85
N MET A 41 -10.55 -19.97 -20.66
CA MET A 41 -9.14 -19.62 -20.52
C MET A 41 -8.23 -20.58 -21.31
N ARG A 42 -7.09 -20.08 -21.80
CA ARG A 42 -6.07 -20.91 -22.45
C ARG A 42 -5.42 -21.87 -21.46
N ALA A 43 -5.06 -23.06 -21.95
CA ALA A 43 -4.25 -24.00 -21.19
C ALA A 43 -2.87 -23.41 -20.86
N TRP A 44 -2.40 -23.62 -19.64
CA TRP A 44 -1.08 -23.18 -19.19
C TRP A 44 -0.08 -24.34 -19.22
N ASP A 45 0.96 -24.20 -20.04
CA ASP A 45 2.06 -25.16 -20.07
C ASP A 45 3.00 -24.92 -18.89
N CYS A 46 3.03 -25.85 -17.94
CA CYS A 46 3.89 -25.76 -16.76
C CYS A 46 5.37 -25.97 -17.09
N GLU A 47 5.69 -26.72 -18.15
CA GLU A 47 7.07 -27.01 -18.57
C GLU A 47 7.68 -25.79 -19.26
N ARG A 48 6.92 -25.20 -20.19
CA ARG A 48 7.36 -24.00 -20.94
C ARG A 48 7.09 -22.69 -20.21
N ARG A 49 6.21 -22.70 -19.20
CA ARG A 49 5.71 -21.53 -18.46
C ARG A 49 5.08 -20.49 -19.40
N ASP A 50 4.30 -20.96 -20.36
CA ASP A 50 3.60 -20.12 -21.33
C ASP A 50 2.20 -20.68 -21.62
N HIS A 51 1.31 -19.84 -22.15
CA HIS A 51 -0.02 -20.27 -22.56
C HIS A 51 0.05 -21.02 -23.89
N ILE A 52 -0.58 -22.20 -23.94
CA ILE A 52 -0.70 -22.99 -25.16
C ILE A 52 -1.74 -22.32 -26.05
N LYS A 53 -1.30 -21.82 -27.21
CA LYS A 53 -2.18 -20.98 -28.03
C LYS A 53 -3.33 -21.74 -28.70
N SER A 54 -3.17 -23.04 -28.88
CA SER A 54 -4.09 -23.91 -29.61
C SER A 54 -5.05 -24.69 -28.72
N GLN A 55 -4.97 -24.57 -27.38
CA GLN A 55 -5.74 -25.39 -26.46
C GLN A 55 -6.40 -24.55 -25.35
N THR A 56 -7.63 -24.92 -25.03
CA THR A 56 -8.42 -24.39 -23.91
C THR A 56 -8.18 -25.23 -22.65
N GLU A 57 -8.30 -24.60 -21.48
CA GLU A 57 -8.08 -25.26 -20.19
C GLU A 57 -9.34 -25.97 -19.73
N ASN A 58 -9.41 -27.29 -19.93
CA ASN A 58 -10.59 -28.08 -19.59
C ASN A 58 -10.66 -28.49 -18.11
N ASP A 59 -9.56 -28.39 -17.35
CA ASP A 59 -9.58 -28.70 -15.93
C ASP A 59 -9.82 -27.43 -15.10
N PRO A 60 -10.95 -27.31 -14.39
CA PRO A 60 -11.28 -26.11 -13.65
C PRO A 60 -10.36 -25.91 -12.43
N ARG A 61 -9.61 -26.95 -12.04
CA ARG A 61 -8.55 -26.86 -11.01
C ARG A 61 -7.40 -25.96 -11.44
N ASN A 62 -7.16 -25.80 -12.75
CA ASN A 62 -6.04 -25.03 -13.30
C ASN A 62 -6.38 -23.56 -13.58
N TRP A 63 -7.66 -23.17 -13.57
CA TRP A 63 -8.12 -21.79 -13.79
C TRP A 63 -7.52 -20.79 -12.78
N GLY A 64 -7.13 -21.29 -11.61
CA GLY A 64 -6.45 -20.53 -10.56
C GLY A 64 -7.41 -19.97 -9.52
N VAL A 65 -6.96 -19.94 -8.28
CA VAL A 65 -7.81 -19.62 -7.11
C VAL A 65 -8.50 -18.27 -7.21
N GLN A 66 -7.79 -17.23 -7.66
CA GLN A 66 -8.36 -15.90 -7.72
C GLN A 66 -9.54 -15.84 -8.71
N PHE A 67 -9.40 -16.53 -9.84
CA PHE A 67 -10.46 -16.66 -10.84
C PHE A 67 -11.70 -17.35 -10.26
N LEU A 68 -11.51 -18.48 -9.57
CA LEU A 68 -12.59 -19.20 -8.89
C LEU A 68 -13.29 -18.35 -7.82
N LYS A 69 -12.52 -17.56 -7.04
CA LYS A 69 -13.08 -16.63 -6.05
C LYS A 69 -13.92 -15.53 -6.68
N ASP A 70 -13.46 -14.97 -7.81
CA ASP A 70 -14.19 -13.92 -8.51
C ASP A 70 -15.47 -14.49 -9.15
N LEU A 71 -15.43 -15.70 -9.72
CA LEU A 71 -16.63 -16.41 -10.20
C LEU A 71 -17.65 -16.68 -9.07
N MET A 72 -17.18 -17.10 -7.90
CA MET A 72 -18.04 -17.30 -6.73
C MET A 72 -18.70 -15.98 -6.27
N ALA A 73 -17.97 -14.87 -6.31
CA ALA A 73 -18.53 -13.55 -6.00
C ALA A 73 -19.61 -13.15 -7.01
N ILE A 74 -19.36 -13.35 -8.31
CA ILE A 74 -20.34 -13.11 -9.37
C ILE A 74 -21.59 -13.95 -9.16
N ALA A 75 -21.44 -15.26 -8.89
CA ALA A 75 -22.55 -16.18 -8.65
C ALA A 75 -23.49 -15.67 -7.55
N ARG A 76 -22.91 -15.16 -6.46
CA ARG A 76 -23.65 -14.60 -5.32
C ARG A 76 -24.43 -13.34 -5.69
N VAL A 77 -23.85 -12.45 -6.49
CA VAL A 77 -24.50 -11.18 -6.88
C VAL A 77 -25.62 -11.43 -7.90
N LYS A 78 -25.37 -12.30 -8.89
CA LYS A 78 -26.34 -12.62 -9.95
C LYS A 78 -27.28 -13.77 -9.62
N LYS A 79 -27.18 -14.35 -8.42
CA LYS A 79 -28.01 -15.47 -7.94
C LYS A 79 -27.98 -16.68 -8.89
N GLY A 80 -26.81 -16.97 -9.47
CA GLY A 80 -26.60 -18.13 -10.34
C GLY A 80 -27.21 -18.06 -11.74
N VAL A 81 -27.64 -16.88 -12.22
CA VAL A 81 -28.17 -16.74 -13.60
C VAL A 81 -27.03 -16.79 -14.62
N LEU A 82 -26.81 -17.98 -15.20
CA LEU A 82 -25.69 -18.28 -16.09
C LEU A 82 -25.78 -17.57 -17.45
N ASP A 83 -26.97 -17.52 -18.06
CA ASP A 83 -27.16 -16.95 -19.40
C ASP A 83 -26.71 -15.48 -19.47
N THR A 84 -27.14 -14.67 -18.50
CA THR A 84 -26.74 -13.25 -18.44
C THR A 84 -25.24 -13.06 -18.24
N PHE A 85 -24.60 -13.99 -17.53
CA PHE A 85 -23.17 -13.96 -17.33
C PHE A 85 -22.41 -14.35 -18.61
N HIS A 86 -22.90 -15.34 -19.36
CA HIS A 86 -22.30 -15.72 -20.65
C HIS A 86 -22.38 -14.59 -21.67
N ASP A 87 -23.51 -13.90 -21.74
CA ASP A 87 -23.69 -12.76 -22.65
C ASP A 87 -22.74 -11.60 -22.29
N ASP A 88 -22.69 -11.23 -21.01
CA ASP A 88 -21.78 -10.17 -20.53
C ASP A 88 -20.30 -10.54 -20.75
N LEU A 89 -19.96 -11.82 -20.58
CA LEU A 89 -18.61 -12.33 -20.82
C LEU A 89 -18.24 -12.29 -22.32
N ARG A 90 -19.15 -12.72 -23.20
CA ARG A 90 -18.94 -12.63 -24.65
C ARG A 90 -18.79 -11.19 -25.10
N PHE A 91 -19.61 -10.28 -24.58
CA PHE A 91 -19.51 -8.85 -24.88
C PHE A 91 -18.14 -8.27 -24.50
N LYS A 92 -17.58 -8.67 -23.35
CA LYS A 92 -16.24 -8.26 -22.94
C LYS A 92 -15.15 -8.84 -23.84
N ILE A 93 -15.33 -10.07 -24.31
CA ILE A 93 -14.34 -10.74 -25.16
C ILE A 93 -14.35 -10.20 -26.58
N GLU A 94 -15.52 -9.87 -27.12
CA GLU A 94 -15.69 -9.21 -28.43
C GLU A 94 -15.05 -7.82 -28.43
N ALA A 95 -14.97 -7.15 -27.28
CA ALA A 95 -14.25 -5.88 -27.14
C ALA A 95 -12.72 -6.04 -27.14
N HIS A 96 -12.17 -7.26 -27.06
CA HIS A 96 -10.75 -7.47 -27.30
C HIS A 96 -10.46 -7.41 -28.81
N ASP A 97 -9.31 -6.84 -29.18
CA ASP A 97 -8.78 -7.01 -30.53
C ASP A 97 -8.84 -8.50 -30.93
N ASP A 98 -9.16 -8.79 -32.21
CA ASP A 98 -9.35 -10.12 -32.85
C ASP A 98 -8.30 -11.20 -32.50
N LYS A 99 -7.21 -10.79 -31.87
CA LYS A 99 -6.07 -11.58 -31.44
C LYS A 99 -6.37 -12.54 -30.29
N HIS A 100 -7.43 -12.33 -29.50
CA HIS A 100 -7.68 -13.11 -28.27
C HIS A 100 -9.16 -13.44 -27.97
N PRO A 101 -9.74 -14.51 -28.57
CA PRO A 101 -11.09 -15.02 -28.25
C PRO A 101 -11.25 -15.67 -26.86
N TRP A 102 -10.26 -15.61 -25.98
CA TRP A 102 -10.27 -16.32 -24.69
C TRP A 102 -10.47 -15.35 -23.53
N CYS A 103 -11.26 -15.74 -22.54
CA CYS A 103 -11.43 -14.97 -21.32
C CYS A 103 -10.12 -14.84 -20.54
N ARG A 104 -9.94 -13.67 -19.93
CA ARG A 104 -8.83 -13.34 -19.04
C ARG A 104 -9.36 -13.11 -17.63
N LEU A 105 -8.43 -13.16 -16.67
CA LEU A 105 -8.74 -12.80 -15.28
C LEU A 105 -9.17 -11.33 -15.15
N SER A 106 -8.70 -10.44 -16.04
CA SER A 106 -9.15 -9.03 -16.07
C SER A 106 -10.65 -8.93 -16.31
N ASP A 107 -11.16 -9.72 -17.25
CA ASP A 107 -12.53 -9.55 -17.76
C ASP A 107 -13.52 -10.03 -16.71
N ILE A 108 -13.23 -11.16 -16.05
CA ILE A 108 -14.00 -11.63 -14.89
C ILE A 108 -13.95 -10.62 -13.74
N ARG A 109 -12.81 -10.00 -13.49
CA ARG A 109 -12.69 -8.98 -12.44
C ARG A 109 -13.49 -7.72 -12.77
N GLU A 110 -13.52 -7.31 -14.03
CA GLU A 110 -14.33 -6.19 -14.49
C GLU A 110 -15.82 -6.48 -14.35
N ILE A 111 -16.29 -7.64 -14.83
CA ILE A 111 -17.68 -8.08 -14.69
C ILE A 111 -18.08 -8.12 -13.22
N ARG A 112 -17.22 -8.69 -12.36
CA ARG A 112 -17.41 -8.69 -10.91
C ARG A 112 -17.59 -7.27 -10.36
N ASN A 113 -16.69 -6.35 -10.73
CA ASN A 113 -16.75 -4.96 -10.26
C ASN A 113 -18.02 -4.24 -10.75
N GLU A 114 -18.44 -4.49 -12.00
CA GLU A 114 -19.67 -3.93 -12.58
C GLU A 114 -20.92 -4.42 -11.82
N TYR A 115 -20.93 -5.69 -11.40
CA TYR A 115 -22.03 -6.25 -10.62
C TYR A 115 -22.02 -5.83 -9.14
N GLU A 116 -20.85 -5.76 -8.50
CA GLU A 116 -20.74 -5.32 -7.10
C GLU A 116 -21.04 -3.82 -6.95
N HIS A 117 -20.79 -3.01 -7.99
CA HIS A 117 -20.91 -1.56 -7.94
C HIS A 117 -21.66 -0.98 -9.16
N PRO A 118 -22.97 -1.27 -9.32
CA PRO A 118 -23.74 -0.82 -10.49
C PRO A 118 -23.82 0.71 -10.62
N ASN A 119 -23.68 1.45 -9.52
CA ASN A 119 -23.73 2.91 -9.49
C ASN A 119 -22.38 3.59 -9.72
N ARG A 120 -21.29 2.83 -9.85
CA ARG A 120 -19.96 3.41 -10.10
C ARG A 120 -19.88 3.81 -11.56
N LYS A 121 -19.62 5.10 -11.82
CA LYS A 121 -19.35 5.57 -13.19
C LYS A 121 -18.23 4.71 -13.77
N LYS A 122 -18.49 4.05 -14.90
CA LYS A 122 -17.46 3.32 -15.64
C LYS A 122 -16.32 4.31 -15.89
N PRO A 123 -15.07 3.97 -15.55
CA PRO A 123 -13.95 4.81 -15.96
C PRO A 123 -14.08 4.94 -17.47
N GLN A 124 -14.26 6.17 -17.95
CA GLN A 124 -14.26 6.43 -19.38
C GLN A 124 -12.89 5.94 -19.84
N VAL A 125 -12.88 4.86 -20.61
CA VAL A 125 -11.69 4.47 -21.36
C VAL A 125 -11.47 5.67 -22.25
N GLU A 126 -10.51 6.52 -21.89
CA GLU A 126 -10.03 7.56 -22.77
C GLU A 126 -9.51 6.82 -23.99
N GLU A 127 -10.36 6.70 -25.02
CA GLU A 127 -9.89 6.46 -26.37
C GLU A 127 -8.73 7.43 -26.60
N PRO A 128 -7.63 7.00 -27.22
CA PRO A 128 -6.55 7.90 -27.56
C PRO A 128 -7.13 8.96 -28.49
N SER A 129 -7.59 10.04 -27.88
CA SER A 129 -8.14 11.19 -28.56
C SER A 129 -6.97 11.83 -29.27
N ASP A 130 -6.82 11.50 -30.55
CA ASP A 130 -6.05 12.23 -31.55
C ASP A 130 -6.64 13.64 -31.76
N THR A 131 -7.03 14.31 -30.69
CA THR A 131 -7.32 15.73 -30.68
C THR A 131 -6.00 16.45 -30.56
N SER A 132 -5.41 16.66 -31.73
CA SER A 132 -4.61 17.84 -32.08
C SER A 132 -5.18 19.06 -31.36
N SER A 133 -4.59 19.40 -30.21
CA SER A 133 -4.88 20.62 -29.47
C SER A 133 -3.58 21.40 -29.35
N THR A 134 -3.58 22.48 -30.10
CA THR A 134 -2.57 23.53 -30.16
C THR A 134 -2.53 24.30 -28.84
N ASP A 135 -1.82 23.78 -27.83
CA ASP A 135 -1.24 24.65 -26.79
C ASP A 135 0.22 24.31 -26.57
N SER A 136 1.00 24.94 -27.44
CA SER A 136 2.45 24.98 -27.51
C SER A 136 2.95 26.07 -26.57
N PHE A 137 3.21 25.75 -25.29
CA PHE A 137 4.10 26.58 -24.46
C PHE A 137 4.67 25.87 -23.21
N LEU A 138 5.24 24.67 -23.38
CA LEU A 138 6.22 24.15 -22.41
C LEU A 138 7.25 23.22 -23.08
N GLU A 139 8.09 23.86 -23.90
CA GLU A 139 9.54 23.56 -24.03
C GLU A 139 9.95 22.07 -24.08
N GLU A 140 9.84 21.52 -25.28
CA GLU A 140 10.87 20.73 -25.98
C GLU A 140 12.08 20.23 -25.14
N LEU A 141 11.92 19.08 -24.49
CA LEU A 141 13.04 18.17 -24.17
C LEU A 141 13.08 17.04 -25.20
N VAL A 142 13.42 17.40 -26.44
CA VAL A 142 13.81 16.42 -27.46
C VAL A 142 15.16 15.84 -27.05
N GLU A 143 15.18 14.56 -26.69
CA GLU A 143 16.43 13.84 -26.46
C GLU A 143 17.21 13.79 -27.78
N PRO A 144 18.48 14.23 -27.84
CA PRO A 144 19.27 14.11 -29.06
C PRO A 144 19.49 12.64 -29.42
N ASP A 145 19.24 12.31 -30.69
CA ASP A 145 19.49 10.98 -31.25
C ASP A 145 20.97 10.62 -31.13
N LEU A 146 21.27 9.66 -30.26
CA LEU A 146 22.61 9.11 -30.13
C LEU A 146 22.90 8.23 -31.35
N THR A 147 24.06 8.45 -31.95
CA THR A 147 24.53 7.66 -33.09
C THR A 147 24.56 6.15 -32.76
N PRO A 148 24.28 5.28 -33.75
CA PRO A 148 24.13 3.84 -33.52
C PRO A 148 25.44 3.23 -32.99
N GLY A 149 25.46 2.86 -31.70
CA GLY A 149 26.57 2.16 -31.06
C GLY A 149 26.90 2.59 -29.62
N GLU A 150 26.45 3.76 -29.18
CA GLU A 150 26.72 4.23 -27.81
C GLU A 150 25.70 3.72 -26.79
N LYS A 151 26.17 2.93 -25.81
CA LYS A 151 25.34 2.44 -24.72
C LYS A 151 25.10 3.56 -23.70
N ARG A 152 23.86 4.01 -23.54
CA ARG A 152 23.41 4.88 -22.43
C ARG A 152 23.87 4.29 -21.09
N ARG A 153 24.72 5.02 -20.34
CA ARG A 153 25.06 4.68 -18.96
C ARG A 153 23.79 4.85 -18.11
N ARG A 154 23.27 3.74 -17.57
CA ARG A 154 22.17 3.73 -16.60
C ARG A 154 22.51 4.64 -15.41
N GLY A 155 21.74 5.71 -15.20
CA GLY A 155 21.80 6.46 -13.95
C GLY A 155 21.54 7.98 -13.98
N HIS A 156 21.02 8.56 -15.06
CA HIS A 156 20.60 9.96 -15.05
C HIS A 156 19.13 10.09 -15.44
N GLU A 157 18.27 9.97 -14.45
CA GLU A 157 16.95 10.60 -14.45
C GLU A 157 17.07 11.84 -13.54
N ILE A 158 17.09 13.00 -14.19
CA ILE A 158 16.95 14.32 -13.57
C ILE A 158 15.47 14.61 -13.58
N TYR A 159 14.76 14.27 -12.49
CA TYR A 159 13.56 14.98 -12.06
C TYR A 159 13.46 14.85 -10.54
N GLU A 160 13.27 16.00 -9.89
CA GLU A 160 13.15 16.17 -8.44
C GLU A 160 11.89 15.49 -7.88
N ALA A 161 11.89 14.16 -7.84
CA ALA A 161 10.94 13.40 -7.07
C ALA A 161 11.45 13.33 -5.62
N ARG A 162 10.68 13.94 -4.71
CA ARG A 162 10.81 13.84 -3.25
C ARG A 162 11.41 12.49 -2.84
N VAL A 163 12.68 12.50 -2.43
CA VAL A 163 13.45 11.34 -1.98
C VAL A 163 12.71 10.70 -0.80
N GLN A 164 11.84 9.74 -1.07
CA GLN A 164 11.54 8.72 -0.08
C GLN A 164 12.84 7.95 0.10
N GLN A 165 13.50 8.21 1.23
CA GLN A 165 14.63 7.39 1.66
C GLN A 165 14.16 5.95 1.62
N SER A 166 14.64 5.18 0.63
CA SER A 166 14.41 3.75 0.57
C SER A 166 15.01 3.16 1.85
N ALA A 167 14.18 2.97 2.87
CA ALA A 167 14.56 2.30 4.09
C ALA A 167 15.05 0.93 3.67
N LYS A 168 16.38 0.77 3.70
CA LYS A 168 17.07 -0.46 3.35
C LYS A 168 16.35 -1.61 4.06
N ARG A 169 15.57 -2.40 3.31
CA ARG A 169 14.99 -3.66 3.78
C ARG A 169 16.14 -4.47 4.35
N LYS A 170 16.28 -4.47 5.68
CA LYS A 170 17.26 -5.31 6.38
C LYS A 170 16.86 -6.74 6.06
N LYS A 171 17.58 -7.38 5.14
CA LYS A 171 17.47 -8.83 4.93
C LYS A 171 17.92 -9.48 6.23
N TYR A 172 16.97 -9.90 7.06
CA TYR A 172 17.25 -10.77 8.19
C TYR A 172 17.81 -12.07 7.62
N GLY A 173 19.09 -12.36 7.90
CA GLY A 173 19.72 -13.59 7.45
C GLY A 173 18.95 -14.80 8.00
N ARG A 174 18.71 -15.81 7.16
CA ARG A 174 18.07 -17.07 7.57
C ARG A 174 18.79 -17.66 8.80
N LEU A 175 18.04 -18.10 9.80
CA LEU A 175 18.60 -18.82 10.95
C LEU A 175 19.31 -20.07 10.45
N ARG A 176 20.50 -20.33 10.97
CA ARG A 176 21.26 -21.56 10.71
C ARG A 176 21.06 -22.50 11.89
N ARG A 177 20.92 -23.79 11.62
CA ARG A 177 20.94 -24.83 12.67
C ARG A 177 22.39 -25.08 13.08
N ASN A 178 22.62 -25.13 14.39
CA ASN A 178 23.85 -25.64 14.96
C ASN A 178 23.77 -27.17 15.09
N GLU A 179 24.91 -27.79 15.37
CA GLU A 179 25.05 -29.25 15.53
C GLU A 179 24.23 -29.78 16.71
N ASP A 180 23.99 -28.95 17.74
CA ASP A 180 23.09 -29.26 18.87
C ASP A 180 21.59 -29.11 18.54
N GLY A 181 21.23 -28.89 17.27
CA GLY A 181 19.84 -28.74 16.82
C GLY A 181 19.18 -27.39 17.12
N GLY A 182 19.82 -26.52 17.90
CA GLY A 182 19.36 -25.15 18.17
C GLY A 182 19.55 -24.19 16.99
N TYR A 183 18.71 -23.16 16.90
CA TYR A 183 18.85 -22.10 15.90
C TYR A 183 19.55 -20.87 16.48
N HIS A 184 20.59 -20.38 15.81
CA HIS A 184 21.28 -19.16 16.22
C HIS A 184 21.26 -18.08 15.13
N ARG A 185 21.04 -16.82 15.52
CA ARG A 185 21.15 -15.64 14.63
C ARG A 185 22.59 -15.12 14.69
N LYS A 186 23.21 -14.98 13.51
CA LYS A 186 24.54 -14.36 13.41
C LYS A 186 24.47 -12.91 13.87
N ASP A 187 25.09 -12.65 15.01
CA ASP A 187 25.09 -11.34 15.65
C ASP A 187 25.91 -10.34 14.82
N VAL A 188 25.22 -9.42 14.13
CA VAL A 188 25.83 -8.49 13.17
C VAL A 188 26.66 -7.41 13.88
N SER A 189 26.42 -7.21 15.18
CA SER A 189 27.09 -6.22 16.02
C SER A 189 28.61 -6.42 16.11
N LYS A 190 29.09 -7.67 16.13
CA LYS A 190 30.52 -7.98 16.35
C LYS A 190 31.42 -7.79 15.12
N ASN A 191 30.85 -7.63 13.92
CA ASN A 191 31.64 -7.55 12.67
C ASN A 191 31.98 -6.13 12.21
N ARG A 192 31.53 -5.08 12.91
CA ARG A 192 31.82 -3.69 12.51
C ARG A 192 33.22 -3.20 12.87
N HIS A 193 33.94 -3.86 13.79
CA HIS A 193 35.26 -3.37 14.24
C HIS A 193 36.46 -3.89 13.45
N ARG A 194 36.30 -4.82 12.49
CA ARG A 194 37.46 -5.48 11.87
C ARG A 194 37.94 -4.90 10.52
N LYS A 195 37.40 -3.76 10.06
CA LYS A 195 37.79 -3.13 8.76
C LYS A 195 38.48 -1.77 8.85
N ARG A 196 39.18 -1.47 9.96
CA ARG A 196 40.08 -0.31 10.04
C ARG A 196 41.49 -0.77 10.37
N ARG A 197 42.22 -1.29 9.38
CA ARG A 197 43.69 -1.30 9.34
C ARG A 197 44.16 -1.93 8.03
N THR A 198 44.35 -1.11 7.00
CA THR A 198 45.44 -1.18 6.00
C THR A 198 45.23 -0.09 4.94
N SER A 199 45.87 1.06 5.12
CA SER A 199 46.37 1.88 4.00
C SER A 199 47.23 3.01 4.57
N LYS A 200 48.53 2.94 4.28
CA LYS A 200 49.49 4.04 4.44
C LYS A 200 49.19 5.12 3.40
N SER A 201 49.23 6.39 3.77
CA SER A 201 49.95 7.50 3.09
C SER A 201 49.32 8.87 3.37
N ALA A 202 50.21 9.85 3.52
CA ALA A 202 50.05 11.30 3.32
C ALA A 202 49.26 12.15 4.34
N THR A 203 50.02 12.80 5.23
CA THR A 203 49.82 14.16 5.76
C THR A 203 49.57 15.18 4.62
N PRO A 204 48.86 16.33 4.84
CA PRO A 204 49.38 17.39 5.72
C PRO A 204 48.39 18.32 6.48
N THR A 205 48.87 18.76 7.65
CA THR A 205 48.85 20.12 8.29
C THR A 205 47.56 20.94 8.58
N VAL A 206 47.41 21.28 9.89
CA VAL A 206 47.25 22.65 10.49
C VAL A 206 45.86 23.33 10.36
N HIS A 207 45.15 23.97 11.32
CA HIS A 207 45.36 24.67 12.61
C HIS A 207 44.20 24.32 13.59
N ARG A 208 44.42 24.00 14.88
CA ARG A 208 44.55 24.89 16.07
C ARG A 208 43.43 25.93 16.26
N ARG A 209 42.49 25.68 17.19
CA ARG A 209 41.98 26.68 18.16
C ARG A 209 41.53 25.99 19.46
N ARG A 210 42.23 26.34 20.54
CA ARG A 210 41.89 26.09 21.95
C ARG A 210 40.80 27.09 22.35
N SER A 211 39.82 26.66 23.15
CA SER A 211 39.15 27.55 24.10
C SER A 211 39.27 26.96 25.50
N THR A 212 39.81 27.79 26.37
CA THR A 212 40.13 27.63 27.78
C THR A 212 38.83 27.61 28.59
N VAL A 213 38.66 26.66 29.51
CA VAL A 213 37.63 26.71 30.56
C VAL A 213 38.38 26.87 31.88
N ALA A 214 38.02 27.91 32.62
CA ALA A 214 38.54 28.23 33.95
C ALA A 214 37.86 27.33 35.00
N PRO A 215 38.55 26.93 36.08
CA PRO A 215 37.95 26.29 37.23
C PRO A 215 37.42 27.34 38.20
N SER A 216 36.23 27.13 38.75
CA SER A 216 35.79 27.81 39.97
C SER A 216 35.56 26.76 41.04
N ASP A 217 36.36 26.97 42.07
CA ASP A 217 36.43 26.41 43.41
C ASP A 217 35.19 26.81 44.21
N ASP A 218 34.55 25.86 44.91
CA ASP A 218 34.11 26.05 46.30
C ASP A 218 33.66 24.70 46.91
N GLU A 219 34.23 24.42 48.08
CA GLU A 219 33.91 23.32 48.99
C GLU A 219 32.63 23.70 49.80
N GLU A 220 31.85 22.85 50.44
CA GLU A 220 32.18 21.97 51.57
C GLU A 220 30.92 21.13 51.93
N GLU A 221 31.16 20.16 52.80
CA GLU A 221 30.38 19.00 53.24
C GLU A 221 28.97 19.25 53.84
N GLN A 222 28.04 18.29 53.64
CA GLN A 222 27.50 17.50 54.75
C GLN A 222 26.61 16.32 54.34
N GLU A 223 26.78 15.26 55.11
CA GLU A 223 26.27 13.90 54.98
C GLU A 223 24.74 13.80 55.07
N SER A 224 24.12 13.03 54.17
CA SER A 224 22.86 12.32 54.45
C SER A 224 22.63 11.25 53.38
N PRO A 225 22.52 9.95 53.77
CA PRO A 225 22.30 8.86 52.84
C PRO A 225 20.82 8.50 52.88
N TYR A 226 19.99 8.99 51.96
CA TYR A 226 18.76 8.31 51.50
C TYR A 226 18.11 9.15 50.41
N SER A 227 17.65 8.48 49.36
CA SER A 227 16.82 8.99 48.27
C SER A 227 17.57 9.57 47.06
N SER A 228 17.95 8.66 46.16
CA SER A 228 18.40 8.97 44.81
C SER A 228 17.27 9.56 43.95
N HIS A 229 17.30 10.89 43.92
CA HIS A 229 17.06 11.82 42.82
C HIS A 229 15.66 12.08 42.22
N PRO A 230 15.26 13.37 42.25
CA PRO A 230 14.16 13.95 41.48
C PRO A 230 14.59 14.43 40.08
N ALA A 231 13.59 14.87 39.32
CA ALA A 231 13.63 15.50 38.02
C ALA A 231 14.87 16.38 37.73
N ALA A 232 15.59 16.05 36.65
CA ALA A 232 16.53 16.95 35.99
C ALA A 232 15.94 17.43 34.67
N PHE A 233 15.60 18.72 34.67
CA PHE A 233 15.53 19.60 33.51
C PHE A 233 16.62 19.26 32.47
N TYR A 234 16.21 18.85 31.27
CA TYR A 234 17.01 19.10 30.08
C TYR A 234 16.33 20.18 29.24
N GLN A 235 17.03 21.31 29.19
CA GLN A 235 16.80 22.42 28.32
C GLN A 235 16.54 21.96 26.87
N GLN A 236 15.51 22.60 26.33
CA GLN A 236 15.19 22.68 24.92
C GLN A 236 16.45 22.94 24.09
N GLN A 237 16.88 21.94 23.33
CA GLN A 237 17.57 22.25 22.08
C GLN A 237 16.50 22.56 21.05
N ALA A 238 16.43 23.85 20.69
CA ALA A 238 15.59 24.36 19.62
C ALA A 238 15.85 23.56 18.34
N THR A 239 14.86 22.76 17.95
CA THR A 239 14.82 22.10 16.64
C THR A 239 14.11 23.02 15.65
N PRO A 240 14.50 23.01 14.37
CA PRO A 240 13.96 23.89 13.34
C PRO A 240 12.45 23.63 13.12
N ALA A 241 11.70 24.73 12.95
CA ALA A 241 10.23 24.83 13.07
C ALA A 241 9.37 24.14 11.99
N TYR A 242 9.86 23.10 11.30
CA TYR A 242 9.05 22.37 10.30
C TYR A 242 9.31 20.87 10.34
N SER A 243 8.81 20.20 11.38
CA SER A 243 8.61 18.75 11.37
C SER A 243 7.50 18.36 12.35
N LEU A 244 6.26 18.71 12.00
CA LEU A 244 5.06 18.18 12.64
C LEU A 244 4.80 16.77 12.11
N SER A 245 5.57 15.79 12.59
CA SER A 245 5.08 14.40 12.59
C SER A 245 4.24 14.21 13.86
N PRO A 246 3.01 13.67 13.77
CA PRO A 246 2.22 13.40 14.95
C PRO A 246 2.97 12.36 15.79
N ALA A 247 3.43 12.78 16.97
CA ALA A 247 3.97 11.88 17.96
C ALA A 247 2.89 10.84 18.28
N SER A 248 3.23 9.56 18.18
CA SER A 248 2.35 8.48 18.61
C SER A 248 1.95 8.75 20.07
N PRO A 249 0.65 8.71 20.41
CA PRO A 249 0.24 8.92 21.78
C PRO A 249 0.96 7.89 22.68
N PRO A 250 1.45 8.30 23.86
CA PRO A 250 2.03 7.36 24.81
C PRO A 250 1.01 6.27 25.11
N VAL A 251 1.41 5.01 24.95
CA VAL A 251 0.58 3.86 25.30
C VAL A 251 0.22 4.00 26.79
N PRO A 252 -1.06 3.97 27.18
CA PRO A 252 -1.47 4.11 28.57
C PRO A 252 -0.80 3.05 29.43
N THR A 253 -0.10 3.47 30.48
CA THR A 253 0.64 2.59 31.41
C THR A 253 -0.24 1.54 32.09
N HIS A 254 -1.55 1.77 32.15
CA HIS A 254 -2.52 0.84 32.70
C HIS A 254 -2.56 -0.52 31.97
N VAL A 255 -2.21 -0.57 30.67
CA VAL A 255 -2.25 -1.83 29.89
C VAL A 255 -1.09 -2.77 30.25
N MET A 256 0.04 -2.24 30.75
CA MET A 256 1.16 -3.11 31.17
C MET A 256 1.00 -3.62 32.61
N GLU A 257 0.27 -2.91 33.47
CA GLU A 257 0.12 -3.26 34.89
C GLU A 257 -0.90 -4.39 35.11
N SER A 258 -1.87 -4.57 34.20
CA SER A 258 -2.89 -5.64 34.30
C SER A 258 -2.38 -7.04 33.91
N VAL A 259 -1.22 -7.15 33.25
CA VAL A 259 -0.63 -8.43 32.85
C VAL A 259 0.19 -9.06 33.98
N GLU A 260 0.76 -8.25 34.88
CA GLU A 260 1.57 -8.75 36.01
C GLU A 260 0.73 -9.25 37.20
N ASN A 261 -0.53 -8.82 37.33
CA ASN A 261 -1.36 -9.16 38.50
C ASN A 261 -2.27 -10.39 38.32
N GLY A 262 -2.28 -11.05 37.15
CA GLY A 262 -2.97 -12.35 36.96
C GLY A 262 -4.49 -12.39 37.20
N GLU A 263 -5.14 -11.25 37.45
CA GLU A 263 -6.55 -11.17 37.83
C GLU A 263 -7.53 -11.11 36.66
N THR A 264 -7.06 -10.95 35.42
CA THR A 264 -7.93 -10.88 34.23
C THR A 264 -7.74 -12.10 33.35
N THR A 265 -8.86 -12.77 33.02
CA THR A 265 -8.85 -13.87 32.05
C THR A 265 -8.49 -13.32 30.66
N ILE A 266 -7.83 -14.13 29.84
CA ILE A 266 -7.43 -13.78 28.45
C ILE A 266 -8.65 -13.25 27.66
N GLU A 267 -9.82 -13.86 27.87
CA GLU A 267 -11.09 -13.45 27.26
C GLU A 267 -11.51 -12.03 27.67
N ALA A 268 -11.29 -11.62 28.92
CA ALA A 268 -11.57 -10.26 29.37
C ALA A 268 -10.62 -9.23 28.71
N GLN A 269 -9.36 -9.61 28.48
CA GLN A 269 -8.39 -8.77 27.79
C GLN A 269 -8.72 -8.62 26.30
N GLU A 270 -9.17 -9.70 25.65
CA GLU A 270 -9.62 -9.69 24.27
C GLU A 270 -10.84 -8.77 24.09
N MET A 271 -11.86 -8.92 24.95
CA MET A 271 -13.03 -8.04 24.94
C MET A 271 -12.66 -6.57 25.17
N GLN A 272 -11.70 -6.29 26.06
CA GLN A 272 -11.25 -4.92 26.30
C GLN A 272 -10.51 -4.33 25.10
N ALA A 273 -9.67 -5.11 24.43
CA ALA A 273 -8.99 -4.69 23.20
C ALA A 273 -10.00 -4.41 22.07
N GLU A 274 -11.04 -5.24 21.92
CA GLU A 274 -12.11 -5.02 20.94
C GLU A 274 -12.90 -3.74 21.23
N LEU A 275 -13.23 -3.48 22.50
CA LEU A 275 -13.92 -2.25 22.90
C LEU A 275 -13.07 -1.01 22.59
N GLU A 276 -11.76 -1.05 22.84
CA GLU A 276 -10.86 0.06 22.52
C GLU A 276 -10.79 0.34 21.01
N VAL A 277 -10.75 -0.70 20.18
CA VAL A 277 -10.79 -0.56 18.72
C VAL A 277 -12.12 0.05 18.27
N ALA A 278 -13.24 -0.44 18.80
CA ALA A 278 -14.57 0.09 18.47
C ALA A 278 -14.71 1.58 18.87
N GLU A 279 -14.20 1.97 20.04
CA GLU A 279 -14.19 3.37 20.47
C GLU A 279 -13.32 4.25 19.57
N ALA A 280 -12.14 3.76 19.17
CA ALA A 280 -11.24 4.48 18.29
C ALA A 280 -11.87 4.70 16.91
N GLU A 281 -12.53 3.69 16.35
CA GLU A 281 -13.26 3.79 15.08
C GLU A 281 -14.42 4.77 15.16
N LEU A 282 -15.18 4.75 16.26
CA LEU A 282 -16.28 5.68 16.48
C LEU A 282 -15.78 7.13 16.61
N ARG A 283 -14.66 7.37 17.31
CA ARG A 283 -14.02 8.69 17.38
C ARG A 283 -13.54 9.15 16.01
N ALA A 284 -12.92 8.26 15.22
CA ALA A 284 -12.48 8.57 13.87
C ALA A 284 -13.67 8.89 12.93
N ALA A 285 -14.78 8.15 13.05
CA ALA A 285 -16.00 8.43 12.31
C ALA A 285 -16.59 9.81 12.64
N ARG A 286 -16.67 10.17 13.93
CA ARG A 286 -17.12 11.50 14.38
C ARG A 286 -16.21 12.62 13.86
N ALA A 287 -14.89 12.43 13.90
CA ALA A 287 -13.93 13.40 13.39
C ALA A 287 -14.09 13.63 11.87
N ARG A 288 -14.28 12.54 11.09
CA ARG A 288 -14.58 12.62 9.65
C ARG A 288 -15.87 13.39 9.40
N GLN A 289 -16.94 13.11 10.16
CA GLN A 289 -18.21 13.81 10.00
C GLN A 289 -18.09 15.31 10.29
N GLN A 290 -17.35 15.70 11.34
CA GLN A 290 -17.07 17.10 11.64
C GLN A 290 -16.26 17.79 10.55
N TYR A 291 -15.26 17.12 9.98
CA TYR A 291 -14.48 17.63 8.85
C TYR A 291 -15.38 17.92 7.64
N TRP A 292 -16.24 16.98 7.25
CA TRP A 292 -17.19 17.19 6.15
C TRP A 292 -18.21 18.30 6.44
N ALA A 293 -18.70 18.40 7.67
CA ALA A 293 -19.59 19.48 8.07
C ALA A 293 -18.90 20.87 7.98
N ARG A 294 -17.62 20.97 8.37
CA ARG A 294 -16.83 22.20 8.21
C ARG A 294 -16.60 22.54 6.74
N LEU A 295 -16.26 21.55 5.91
CA LEU A 295 -16.06 21.75 4.47
C LEU A 295 -17.33 22.26 3.79
N ARG A 296 -18.50 21.69 4.11
CA ARG A 296 -19.81 22.16 3.60
C ARG A 296 -20.13 23.59 4.03
N ARG A 297 -19.82 23.98 5.28
CA ARG A 297 -20.02 25.36 5.75
C ARG A 297 -19.05 26.36 5.10
N GLY A 298 -17.83 25.93 4.78
CA GLY A 298 -16.82 26.76 4.10
C GLY A 298 -17.13 27.00 2.61
N GLY A 299 -17.63 25.98 1.90
CA GLY A 299 -18.08 26.11 0.51
C GLY A 299 -19.18 27.16 0.34
N ASN A 300 -20.22 27.08 1.18
CA ASN A 300 -21.35 28.03 1.11
C ASN A 300 -21.00 29.47 1.50
N ARG A 301 -19.85 29.71 2.14
CA ARG A 301 -19.41 31.07 2.52
C ARG A 301 -18.64 31.78 1.41
N SER A 302 -18.07 31.05 0.46
CA SER A 302 -17.29 31.64 -0.64
C SER A 302 -18.16 32.09 -1.81
N GLU A 303 -19.38 31.55 -1.95
CA GLU A 303 -20.31 31.91 -3.03
C GLU A 303 -21.19 33.14 -2.73
N ASN A 304 -21.39 33.51 -1.46
CA ASN A 304 -22.25 34.64 -1.07
C ASN A 304 -21.49 35.94 -0.71
N GLY A 305 -20.17 36.01 -0.97
CA GLY A 305 -19.31 37.11 -0.51
C GLY A 305 -19.13 38.28 -1.50
N ASN A 306 -19.73 38.26 -2.69
CA ASN A 306 -19.42 39.24 -3.75
C ASN A 306 -20.62 40.11 -4.17
N ALA A 307 -21.50 40.45 -3.23
CA ALA A 307 -22.47 41.53 -3.40
C ALA A 307 -21.93 42.78 -2.68
N SER A 308 -21.01 43.50 -3.33
CA SER A 308 -20.65 44.86 -2.92
C SER A 308 -21.90 45.74 -3.02
N PRO A 309 -22.35 46.38 -1.92
CA PRO A 309 -23.40 47.38 -2.00
C PRO A 309 -22.87 48.59 -2.77
N SER A 310 -23.58 48.92 -3.84
CA SER A 310 -23.50 50.14 -4.63
C SER A 310 -23.47 51.38 -3.75
N ASN A 311 -22.36 52.12 -3.80
CA ASN A 311 -22.29 53.47 -3.26
C ASN A 311 -22.69 54.44 -4.39
N GLU A 312 -23.99 54.62 -4.60
CA GLU A 312 -24.55 55.66 -5.47
C GLU A 312 -24.28 57.03 -4.82
N SER A 313 -23.21 57.70 -5.27
CA SER A 313 -22.99 59.11 -5.00
C SER A 313 -23.92 59.94 -5.88
N GLY A 314 -24.89 60.60 -5.22
CA GLY A 314 -25.91 61.41 -5.86
C GLY A 314 -25.35 62.55 -6.73
N GLY A 315 -25.84 62.61 -7.97
CA GLY A 315 -25.76 63.79 -8.82
C GLY A 315 -26.89 64.76 -8.45
N GLN A 316 -26.51 65.95 -7.98
CA GLN A 316 -27.43 67.07 -7.83
C GLN A 316 -27.91 67.57 -9.20
N PRO A 317 -29.19 67.95 -9.34
CA PRO A 317 -29.65 68.74 -10.48
C PRO A 317 -29.40 70.22 -10.20
N HIS A 318 -28.63 70.89 -11.07
CA HIS A 318 -28.60 72.36 -11.13
C HIS A 318 -29.42 72.83 -12.33
N MET A 319 -30.28 73.82 -12.04
CA MET A 319 -31.06 74.62 -13.00
C MET A 319 -30.19 75.48 -13.89
#